data_AF-A0A3S3R301-F1
#
_entry.id   AF-A0A3S3R301-F1
#
_cell.length_a   1.000
_cell.length_b   1.000
_cell.length_c   1.000
_cell.angle_alpha   90.00
_cell.angle_beta   90.00
_cell.angle_gamma   90.00
#
_symmetry.space_group_name_H-M   'P 1'
#
loop_
_entity.id
_entity.type
_entity.pdbx_description
1 polymer ?
#
loop_
_entity_poly.entity_id
_entity_poly.type
_entity_poly.pdbx_seq_one_letter_code
_entity_poly.pdbx_strand_id
1 'polypeptide(L)'
;MTESLAPMWLKTSLDCPEITLEAVVDLLGVLSGSAVEQTPVKNGQSTVNGFFRLDGEDSEAEQDDVLERLEQELIELFALYELEAP
;
A
#
# COMPACT_ATOMS: atom_id res chain seq x y z
N MET A 1 -18.85 -28.33 -8.73
CA MET A 1 -17.85 -28.09 -7.68
C MET A 1 -17.12 -26.86 -8.12
N THR A 2 -17.40 -25.69 -7.53
CA THR A 2 -16.66 -24.47 -7.82
C THR A 2 -15.29 -24.66 -7.16
N GLU A 3 -14.26 -24.91 -7.97
CA GLU A 3 -12.89 -24.79 -7.51
C GLU A 3 -12.74 -23.35 -7.01
N SER A 4 -12.67 -23.18 -5.70
CA SER A 4 -12.40 -21.88 -5.10
C SER A 4 -10.97 -21.56 -5.45
N LEU A 5 -10.76 -20.77 -6.52
CA LEU A 5 -9.47 -20.19 -6.82
C LEU A 5 -8.98 -19.48 -5.55
N ALA A 6 -7.73 -19.75 -5.15
CA ALA A 6 -7.16 -19.07 -4.01
C ALA A 6 -7.17 -17.56 -4.27
N PRO A 7 -7.51 -16.73 -3.26
CA PRO A 7 -7.51 -15.28 -3.45
C PRO A 7 -6.13 -14.81 -3.89
N MET A 8 -6.09 -13.94 -4.90
CA MET A 8 -4.86 -13.33 -5.34
C MET A 8 -4.54 -12.14 -4.42
N TRP A 9 -3.25 -11.93 -4.13
CA TRP A 9 -2.80 -10.89 -3.22
C TRP A 9 -1.75 -10.03 -3.92
N LEU A 10 -1.95 -8.73 -3.87
CA LEU A 10 -0.98 -7.73 -4.27
C LEU A 10 -0.24 -7.23 -3.03
N LYS A 11 1.08 -7.39 -3.03
CA LYS A 11 1.96 -6.79 -2.04
C LYS A 11 2.59 -5.54 -2.63
N THR A 12 2.40 -4.39 -2.00
CA THR A 12 3.15 -3.17 -2.30
C THR A 12 4.26 -2.98 -1.27
N SER A 13 5.31 -2.26 -1.63
CA SER A 13 6.44 -1.96 -0.74
C SER A 13 6.97 -0.58 -1.05
N LEU A 14 7.06 0.28 -0.04
CA LEU A 14 7.64 1.61 -0.18
C LEU A 14 8.57 1.94 0.98
N ASP A 15 9.60 2.73 0.68
CA ASP A 15 10.51 3.26 1.69
C ASP A 15 10.01 4.65 2.13
N CYS A 16 9.67 4.76 3.41
CA CYS A 16 9.10 5.96 4.01
C CYS A 16 10.09 6.63 4.95
N PRO A 17 10.26 7.96 4.84
CA PRO A 17 10.85 8.75 5.92
C PRO A 17 10.07 8.56 7.24
N GLU A 18 10.79 8.58 8.37
CA GLU A 18 10.20 8.42 9.70
C GLU A 18 9.08 9.44 9.98
N ILE A 19 9.19 10.66 9.43
CA ILE A 19 8.22 11.73 9.62
C ILE A 19 6.84 11.44 8.99
N THR A 20 6.78 10.64 7.92
CA THR A 20 5.52 10.26 7.25
C THR A 20 5.08 8.84 7.59
N LEU A 21 5.90 8.08 8.32
CA LEU A 21 5.71 6.65 8.55
C LEU A 21 4.33 6.30 9.13
N GLU A 22 3.92 6.98 10.20
CA GLU A 22 2.61 6.75 10.84
C GLU A 22 1.46 6.96 9.84
N ALA A 23 1.49 8.09 9.12
CA ALA A 23 0.44 8.44 8.18
C ALA A 23 0.39 7.50 6.96
N VAL A 24 1.54 7.02 6.49
CA VAL A 24 1.60 6.01 5.42
C VAL A 24 1.04 4.67 5.91
N VAL A 25 1.38 4.25 7.14
CA VAL A 25 0.86 3.00 7.72
C VAL A 25 -0.65 3.08 7.87
N ASP A 26 -1.18 4.20 8.35
CA ASP A 26 -2.63 4.44 8.46
C ASP A 26 -3.30 4.43 7.09
N LEU A 27 -2.74 5.13 6.10
CA LEU A 27 -3.27 5.16 4.74
C LEU A 27 -3.32 3.75 4.13
N LEU A 28 -2.22 3.00 4.20
CA LEU A 28 -2.18 1.63 3.69
C LEU A 28 -3.15 0.72 4.44
N GLY A 29 -3.34 0.93 5.74
CA GLY A 29 -4.31 0.18 6.54
C GLY A 29 -5.74 0.41 6.05
N VAL A 30 -6.08 1.67 5.78
CA VAL A 30 -7.40 2.06 5.23
C VAL A 30 -7.59 1.51 3.81
N LEU A 31 -6.62 1.72 2.91
CA LEU A 31 -6.74 1.33 1.51
C LEU A 31 -6.74 -0.19 1.32
N SER A 32 -5.88 -0.92 2.04
CA SER A 32 -5.79 -2.37 1.91
C SER A 32 -6.95 -3.11 2.59
N GLY A 33 -7.56 -2.52 3.61
CA GLY A 33 -8.58 -3.18 4.44
C GLY A 33 -8.08 -4.46 5.12
N SER A 34 -6.76 -4.66 5.20
CA SER A 34 -6.11 -5.91 5.57
C SER A 34 -4.86 -5.62 6.42
N ALA A 35 -3.77 -6.36 6.21
CA ALA A 35 -2.51 -6.22 6.93
C ALA A 35 -1.61 -5.13 6.34
N VAL A 36 -0.87 -4.49 7.23
CA VAL A 36 0.27 -3.63 6.91
C VAL A 36 1.46 -4.11 7.73
N GLU A 37 2.62 -4.25 7.08
CA GLU A 37 3.88 -4.59 7.75
C GLU A 37 4.87 -3.45 7.62
N GLN A 38 5.52 -3.08 8.72
CA GLN A 38 6.61 -2.09 8.72
C GLN A 38 7.90 -2.71 9.27
N THR A 39 9.04 -2.29 8.72
CA THR A 39 10.35 -2.61 9.30
C THR A 39 10.73 -1.59 10.39
N PRO A 40 11.62 -1.93 11.33
CA PRO A 40 12.15 -0.94 12.27
C PRO A 40 12.84 0.22 11.53
N VAL A 41 12.66 1.45 12.02
CA VAL A 41 13.30 2.63 11.44
C VAL A 41 14.82 2.49 11.52
N LYS A 42 15.50 2.68 10.39
CA LYS A 42 16.97 2.73 10.27
C LYS A 42 17.35 3.92 9.41
N ASN A 43 18.26 4.77 9.89
CA ASN A 43 18.71 5.98 9.21
C ASN A 43 17.57 6.93 8.80
N GLY A 44 16.54 7.05 9.66
CA GLY A 44 15.38 7.91 9.41
C GLY A 44 14.41 7.40 8.35
N GLN A 45 14.53 6.13 7.94
CA GLN A 45 13.63 5.48 6.99
C GLN A 45 13.13 4.13 7.50
N SER A 46 11.95 3.73 7.06
CA SER A 46 11.36 2.40 7.28
C SER A 46 10.69 1.93 6.00
N THR A 47 10.71 0.62 5.75
CA THR A 47 9.98 0.03 4.63
C THR A 47 8.59 -0.38 5.12
N VAL A 48 7.56 0.09 4.44
CA VAL A 48 6.15 -0.25 4.71
C VAL A 48 5.59 -1.08 3.57
N ASN A 49 4.85 -2.14 3.92
CA ASN A 49 4.23 -3.06 2.98
C ASN A 49 2.73 -3.09 3.19
N GLY A 50 1.96 -2.86 2.13
CA GLY A 50 0.51 -3.06 2.12
C GLY A 50 0.13 -4.37 1.43
N PHE A 51 -0.89 -5.05 1.93
CA PHE A 51 -1.37 -6.32 1.37
C PHE A 51 -2.83 -6.19 0.91
N PHE A 52 -3.02 -6.05 -0.40
CA PHE A 52 -4.32 -5.86 -1.03
C PHE A 52 -4.83 -7.19 -1.54
N ARG A 53 -6.06 -7.53 -1.17
CA ARG A 53 -6.74 -8.72 -1.68
C ARG A 53 -7.40 -8.36 -3.01
N LEU A 54 -7.19 -9.20 -4.02
CA LEU A 54 -7.85 -9.09 -5.31
C LEU A 54 -8.91 -10.19 -5.39
N ASP A 55 -10.17 -9.78 -5.47
CA ASP A 55 -11.33 -10.67 -5.44
C ASP A 55 -12.06 -10.75 -6.79
N GLY A 56 -11.66 -9.94 -7.77
CA GLY A 56 -12.23 -9.88 -9.12
C GLY A 56 -11.84 -11.05 -10.02
N GLU A 57 -12.68 -11.33 -11.02
CA GLU A 57 -12.38 -12.29 -12.10
C GLU A 57 -11.23 -11.81 -12.99
N ASP A 58 -10.99 -10.49 -13.03
CA ASP A 58 -9.90 -9.83 -13.75
C ASP A 58 -8.93 -9.16 -12.77
N SER A 59 -8.03 -9.97 -12.22
CA SER A 59 -7.08 -9.52 -11.20
C SER A 59 -6.03 -8.53 -11.72
N GLU A 60 -5.78 -8.48 -13.04
CA GLU A 60 -4.85 -7.51 -13.64
C GLU A 60 -5.46 -6.11 -13.64
N ALA A 61 -6.73 -5.98 -14.07
CA ALA A 61 -7.43 -4.70 -14.02
C ALA A 61 -7.59 -4.19 -12.56
N GLU A 62 -7.94 -5.08 -11.62
CA GLU A 62 -8.07 -4.72 -10.21
C GLU A 62 -6.72 -4.33 -9.59
N GLN A 63 -5.62 -4.97 -10.01
CA GLN A 63 -4.27 -4.59 -9.60
C GLN A 63 -3.94 -3.16 -10.06
N ASP A 64 -4.21 -2.84 -11.33
CA ASP A 64 -3.94 -1.50 -11.88
C ASP A 64 -4.77 -0.42 -11.15
N ASP A 65 -6.05 -0.69 -10.89
CA ASP A 65 -6.93 0.21 -10.12
C ASP A 65 -6.40 0.46 -8.69
N VAL A 66 -5.93 -0.59 -8.01
CA VAL A 66 -5.34 -0.48 -6.67
C VAL A 66 -4.06 0.35 -6.71
N LEU A 67 -3.20 0.14 -7.71
CA LEU A 67 -1.94 0.87 -7.84
C LEU A 67 -2.17 2.35 -8.17
N GLU A 68 -3.07 2.67 -9.10
CA GLU A 68 -3.41 4.06 -9.44
C GLU A 68 -3.99 4.79 -8.23
N ARG A 69 -4.89 4.14 -7.49
CA ARG A 69 -5.47 4.73 -6.28
C ARG A 69 -4.42 4.96 -5.19
N LEU A 70 -3.52 3.99 -4.98
CA LEU A 70 -2.45 4.10 -4.00
C LEU A 70 -1.48 5.23 -4.36
N GLU A 71 -1.10 5.34 -5.63
CA GLU A 71 -0.21 6.41 -6.11
C GLU A 71 -0.81 7.79 -5.85
N GLN A 72 -2.09 8.00 -6.22
CA GLN A 72 -2.77 9.28 -5.99
C GLN A 72 -2.82 9.66 -4.50
N GLU A 73 -3.19 8.73 -3.63
CA GLU A 73 -3.29 9.00 -2.19
C GLU A 73 -1.91 9.23 -1.55
N LEU A 74 -0.86 8.54 -2.01
CA LEU A 74 0.50 8.80 -1.56
C LEU A 74 0.99 10.18 -2.02
N ILE A 75 0.68 10.60 -3.24
CA ILE A 75 1.00 11.95 -3.72
C ILE A 75 0.34 13.01 -2.84
N GLU A 76 -0.96 12.87 -2.58
CA GLU A 76 -1.70 13.80 -1.73
C GLU A 76 -1.14 13.82 -0.31
N LEU A 77 -0.83 12.65 0.26
CA LEU A 77 -0.26 12.53 1.58
C LEU A 77 1.12 13.21 1.67
N PHE A 78 2.04 12.89 0.78
CA PHE A 78 3.41 13.42 0.81
C PHE A 78 3.44 14.94 0.57
N ALA A 79 2.49 15.48 -0.22
CA ALA A 79 2.33 16.92 -0.40
C ALA A 79 1.99 17.65 0.92
N LEU A 80 1.27 17.01 1.86
CA LEU A 80 1.00 17.59 3.19
C LEU A 80 2.26 17.79 4.05
N TYR A 81 3.32 17.03 3.75
CA TYR A 81 4.61 17.08 4.43
C TYR A 81 5.67 17.84 3.63
N GLU A 82 5.31 18.47 2.51
CA GLU A 82 6.24 19.13 1.58
C GLU A 82 7.34 18.19 1.05
N LEU A 83 7.01 16.90 0.85
CA LEU A 83 7.91 15.86 0.34
C LEU A 83 7.51 15.40 -1.06
N GLU A 84 8.47 14.83 -1.80
CA GLU A 84 8.19 14.10 -3.05
C GLU A 84 7.64 12.71 -2.72
N ALA A 85 6.62 12.29 -3.45
CA ALA A 85 6.06 10.94 -3.33
C ALA A 85 7.11 9.89 -3.77
N PRO A 86 7.16 8.73 -3.09
CA PRO A 86 8.12 7.66 -3.35
C PRO A 86 7.81 6.83 -4.60
#